data_AF-A0A9W9V1W9-F1
#
_entry.id   AF-A0A9W9V1W9-F1
#
_cell.length_a   1.000
_cell.length_b   1.000
_cell.length_c   1.000
_cell.angle_alpha   90.00
_cell.angle_beta   90.00
_cell.angle_gamma   90.00
#
_symmetry.space_group_name_H-M   'P 1'
#
loop_
_entity.id
_entity.type
_entity.pdbx_description
1 polymer ?
#
loop_
_entity_poly.entity_id
_entity_poly.type
_entity_poly.pdbx_seq_one_letter_code
_entity_poly.pdbx_strand_id
1 'polypeptide(L)'
;MSSSATSPSMILELKKSHVPVPWCDEYEKMIKLQDYKLQTLKKLNDFNDLSIPDGSTLTSLKTRRMAVAKSLLGQLGKEVTIEPPFFVGWGCNVFIGDNVYINRDLMGKTCRVSLYDNALVQIGDRVLVGPGVCICTGTHQVASRDRKEASGTSFARPIIIESDCWIGARVTILDGVHIGAGSTVAAGAVVTHDIGPGCLFGGVPAKFIRTLD
;
A
#
# COMPACT_ATOMS: atom_id res chain seq x y z
N MET A 1 11.06 -22.79 8.24
CA MET A 1 10.89 -22.25 9.60
C MET A 1 10.03 -21.02 9.47
N SER A 2 8.81 -21.10 9.99
CA SER A 2 7.80 -20.05 9.95
C SER A 2 8.11 -18.99 11.01
N SER A 3 8.25 -17.74 10.59
CA SER A 3 8.05 -16.60 11.49
C SER A 3 7.47 -15.45 10.70
N SER A 4 6.15 -15.51 10.49
CA SER A 4 5.28 -14.35 10.26
C SER A 4 5.26 -13.49 11.54
N ALA A 5 6.40 -12.87 11.86
CA ALA A 5 6.52 -12.03 13.05
C ALA A 5 5.77 -10.71 12.81
N THR A 6 4.45 -10.78 12.81
CA THR A 6 3.56 -9.63 12.96
C THR A 6 3.82 -9.06 14.34
N SER A 7 4.37 -7.86 14.42
CA SER A 7 4.66 -7.20 15.71
C SER A 7 3.40 -7.14 16.59
N PRO A 8 3.50 -7.26 17.93
CA PRO A 8 2.36 -7.10 18.83
C PRO A 8 1.59 -5.77 18.66
N SER A 9 2.29 -4.67 18.33
CA SER A 9 1.65 -3.37 18.04
C SER A 9 0.80 -3.43 16.77
N MET A 10 1.27 -4.17 15.79
CA MET A 10 0.68 -4.34 14.47
C MET A 10 -0.62 -5.17 14.52
N ILE A 11 -0.66 -6.20 15.37
CA ILE A 11 -1.88 -6.99 15.67
C ILE A 11 -2.95 -6.14 16.39
N LEU A 12 -2.55 -5.11 17.13
CA LEU A 12 -3.47 -4.23 17.83
C LEU A 12 -4.16 -3.23 16.88
N GLU A 13 -3.44 -2.66 15.91
CA GLU A 13 -4.03 -1.78 14.89
C GLU A 13 -5.00 -2.54 13.98
N LEU A 14 -4.58 -3.73 13.56
CA LEU A 14 -5.37 -4.79 12.96
C LEU A 14 -6.78 -4.94 13.53
N LYS A 15 -6.86 -5.15 14.84
CA LYS A 15 -8.09 -5.43 15.57
C LYS A 15 -8.99 -4.21 15.72
N LYS A 16 -8.50 -3.00 15.42
CA LYS A 16 -9.26 -1.74 15.48
C LYS A 16 -9.94 -1.38 14.15
N SER A 17 -9.60 -2.07 13.06
CA SER A 17 -10.26 -1.84 11.77
C SER A 17 -11.72 -2.28 11.80
N HIS A 18 -12.60 -1.40 11.31
CA HIS A 18 -14.04 -1.65 11.21
C HIS A 18 -14.43 -2.28 9.85
N VAL A 19 -13.45 -2.59 8.99
CA VAL A 19 -13.68 -3.16 7.65
C VAL A 19 -13.65 -4.70 7.72
N PRO A 20 -14.65 -5.42 7.16
CA PRO A 20 -14.73 -6.87 7.28
C PRO A 20 -13.74 -7.63 6.36
N VAL A 21 -12.49 -7.80 6.85
CA VAL A 21 -11.38 -8.80 6.58
C VAL A 21 -10.89 -9.08 5.14
N PRO A 22 -9.55 -9.27 4.87
CA PRO A 22 -8.74 -10.37 5.44
C PRO A 22 -7.27 -10.05 5.79
N TRP A 23 -6.76 -10.60 6.90
CA TRP A 23 -5.33 -10.61 7.22
C TRP A 23 -4.86 -12.07 7.37
N CYS A 24 -3.96 -12.48 6.48
CA CYS A 24 -3.45 -13.84 6.13
C CYS A 24 -3.29 -14.86 7.28
N ASP A 25 -3.38 -16.20 7.14
CA ASP A 25 -3.23 -17.15 6.03
C ASP A 25 -4.41 -18.17 6.00
N GLU A 26 -5.35 -18.11 5.06
CA GLU A 26 -6.21 -19.26 4.72
C GLU A 26 -6.82 -19.09 3.32
N TYR A 27 -6.32 -19.87 2.36
CA TYR A 27 -6.94 -20.09 1.06
C TYR A 27 -8.37 -20.69 1.20
N GLU A 28 -8.63 -21.46 2.26
CA GLU A 28 -9.92 -22.13 2.50
C GLU A 28 -11.06 -21.18 2.89
N LYS A 29 -10.75 -19.97 3.40
CA LYS A 29 -11.77 -18.94 3.71
C LYS A 29 -12.15 -18.11 2.48
N MET A 30 -11.50 -18.29 1.32
CA MET A 30 -11.68 -17.45 0.13
C MET A 30 -13.06 -17.56 -0.54
N ILE A 31 -13.82 -18.64 -0.30
CA ILE A 31 -15.18 -18.77 -0.84
C ILE A 31 -16.12 -17.69 -0.29
N LYS A 32 -16.00 -17.34 1.00
CA LYS A 32 -16.73 -16.21 1.61
C LYS A 32 -16.12 -14.85 1.31
N LEU A 33 -14.88 -14.81 0.81
CA LEU A 33 -14.16 -13.58 0.44
C LEU A 33 -14.42 -13.14 -1.00
N GLN A 34 -15.06 -13.95 -1.85
CA GLN A 34 -15.39 -13.54 -3.22
C GLN A 34 -16.34 -12.33 -3.24
N ASP A 35 -17.36 -12.32 -2.40
CA ASP A 35 -18.27 -11.18 -2.27
C ASP A 35 -17.55 -9.93 -1.76
N TYR A 36 -16.67 -10.10 -0.78
CA TYR A 36 -15.84 -8.98 -0.28
C TYR A 36 -14.90 -8.45 -1.36
N LYS A 37 -14.26 -9.34 -2.12
CA LYS A 37 -13.40 -8.97 -3.24
C LYS A 37 -14.18 -8.21 -4.31
N LEU A 38 -15.39 -8.67 -4.64
CA LEU A 38 -16.26 -8.00 -5.59
C LEU A 38 -16.66 -6.60 -5.08
N GLN A 39 -16.98 -6.45 -3.79
CA GLN A 39 -17.25 -5.15 -3.17
C GLN A 39 -16.04 -4.22 -3.22
N THR A 40 -14.85 -4.75 -2.97
CA THR A 40 -13.56 -4.03 -3.08
C THR A 40 -13.38 -3.49 -4.50
N LEU A 41 -13.61 -4.33 -5.52
CA LEU A 41 -13.50 -3.92 -6.93
C LEU A 41 -14.53 -2.85 -7.31
N LYS A 42 -15.78 -2.96 -6.82
CA LYS A 42 -16.81 -1.93 -7.04
C LYS A 42 -16.40 -0.59 -6.43
N LYS A 43 -15.96 -0.58 -5.17
CA LYS A 43 -15.46 0.63 -4.50
C LYS A 43 -14.24 1.21 -5.20
N LEU A 44 -13.33 0.38 -5.71
CA LEU A 44 -12.19 0.84 -6.50
C LEU A 44 -12.61 1.50 -7.81
N ASN A 45 -13.63 0.98 -8.49
CA ASN A 45 -14.18 1.62 -9.68
C ASN A 45 -14.80 2.98 -9.32
N ASP A 46 -15.57 3.05 -8.23
CA ASP A 46 -16.18 4.30 -7.76
C ASP A 46 -15.12 5.34 -7.34
N PHE A 47 -14.04 4.90 -6.70
CA PHE A 47 -12.92 5.77 -6.32
C PHE A 47 -12.17 6.31 -7.55
N ASN A 48 -11.96 5.45 -8.55
CA ASN A 48 -11.23 5.76 -9.77
C ASN A 48 -12.11 6.39 -10.87
N ASP A 49 -13.38 6.65 -10.59
CA ASP A 49 -14.26 7.39 -11.49
C ASP A 49 -13.74 8.82 -11.66
N LEU A 50 -13.28 9.13 -12.87
CA LEU A 50 -12.75 10.43 -13.25
C LEU A 50 -13.81 11.37 -13.84
N SER A 51 -15.10 11.01 -13.76
CA SER A 51 -16.18 11.89 -14.17
C SER A 51 -16.17 13.19 -13.38
N ILE A 52 -16.44 14.30 -14.06
CA ILE A 52 -16.54 15.64 -13.47
C ILE A 52 -17.96 16.14 -13.77
N PRO A 53 -18.94 15.87 -12.90
CA PRO A 53 -20.30 16.40 -13.05
C PRO A 53 -20.31 17.93 -13.06
N ASP A 54 -21.27 18.52 -13.77
CA ASP A 54 -21.47 19.98 -13.77
C ASP A 54 -21.64 20.54 -12.35
N GLY A 55 -21.05 21.70 -12.10
CA GLY A 55 -21.06 22.34 -10.78
C GLY A 55 -20.09 21.72 -9.75
N SER A 56 -19.28 20.72 -10.14
CA SER A 56 -18.24 20.18 -9.26
C SER A 56 -17.16 21.20 -8.91
N THR A 57 -16.63 21.10 -7.69
CA THR A 57 -15.44 21.82 -7.24
C THR A 57 -14.32 20.82 -6.94
N LEU A 58 -13.06 21.26 -6.90
CA LEU A 58 -11.96 20.39 -6.48
C LEU A 58 -12.20 19.78 -5.09
N THR A 59 -12.82 20.56 -4.19
CA THR A 59 -13.21 20.10 -2.86
C THR A 59 -14.28 19.02 -2.93
N SER A 60 -15.36 19.19 -3.71
CA SER A 60 -16.42 18.17 -3.79
C SER A 60 -15.92 16.87 -4.41
N LEU A 61 -15.05 16.95 -5.43
CA LEU A 61 -14.40 15.78 -6.04
C LEU A 61 -13.49 15.07 -5.03
N LYS A 62 -12.66 15.82 -4.29
CA LYS A 62 -11.82 15.26 -3.21
C LYS A 62 -12.69 14.58 -2.15
N THR A 63 -13.72 15.25 -1.64
CA THR A 63 -14.60 14.73 -0.59
C THR A 63 -15.27 13.42 -1.01
N ARG A 64 -15.82 13.35 -2.24
CA ARG A 64 -16.40 12.11 -2.79
C ARG A 64 -15.38 10.97 -2.79
N ARG A 65 -14.19 11.21 -3.35
CA ARG A 65 -13.12 10.18 -3.43
C ARG A 65 -12.69 9.71 -2.04
N MET A 66 -12.43 10.64 -1.13
CA MET A 66 -11.97 10.29 0.22
C MET A 66 -13.05 9.56 1.03
N ALA A 67 -14.33 9.82 0.81
CA ALA A 67 -15.42 9.05 1.41
C ALA A 67 -15.39 7.58 0.94
N VAL A 68 -15.17 7.34 -0.35
CA VAL A 68 -15.00 5.97 -0.87
C VAL A 68 -13.75 5.31 -0.29
N ALA A 69 -12.61 6.00 -0.27
CA ALA A 69 -11.37 5.50 0.32
C ALA A 69 -11.55 5.10 1.79
N LYS A 70 -12.24 5.92 2.59
CA LYS A 70 -12.54 5.61 4.00
C LYS A 70 -13.36 4.33 4.18
N SER A 71 -14.23 4.00 3.22
CA SER A 71 -15.00 2.75 3.23
C SER A 71 -14.25 1.53 2.69
N LEU A 72 -13.11 1.77 2.01
CA LEU A 72 -12.30 0.77 1.32
C LEU A 72 -11.09 0.34 2.16
N LEU A 73 -10.45 1.29 2.85
CA LEU A 73 -9.20 1.07 3.56
C LEU A 73 -9.40 0.71 5.03
N GLY A 74 -8.47 -0.06 5.60
CA GLY A 74 -8.52 -0.48 7.00
C GLY A 74 -8.43 0.69 7.97
N GLN A 75 -7.59 1.68 7.65
CA GLN A 75 -7.54 2.97 8.34
C GLN A 75 -7.19 4.08 7.36
N LEU A 76 -7.84 5.22 7.54
CA LEU A 76 -7.54 6.46 6.84
C LEU A 76 -7.56 7.62 7.84
N GLY A 77 -6.39 8.22 8.07
CA GLY A 77 -6.23 9.39 8.94
C GLY A 77 -6.87 10.66 8.38
N LYS A 78 -6.55 11.78 9.03
CA LYS A 78 -7.00 13.14 8.72
C LYS A 78 -6.12 13.77 7.65
N GLU A 79 -6.67 14.71 6.90
CA GLU A 79 -5.94 15.47 5.87
C GLU A 79 -5.20 14.60 4.83
N VAL A 80 -5.72 13.39 4.57
CA VAL A 80 -5.16 12.50 3.55
C VAL A 80 -5.69 12.88 2.16
N THR A 81 -4.82 12.84 1.17
CA THR A 81 -5.19 12.94 -0.24
C THR A 81 -4.64 11.75 -1.01
N ILE A 82 -5.52 11.02 -1.69
CA ILE A 82 -5.15 9.95 -2.61
C ILE A 82 -5.66 10.37 -3.99
N GLU A 83 -4.74 10.52 -4.92
CA GLU A 83 -5.07 10.85 -6.29
C GLU A 83 -5.36 9.57 -7.10
N PRO A 84 -6.45 9.54 -7.89
CA PRO A 84 -6.75 8.44 -8.80
C PRO A 84 -5.89 8.55 -10.08
N PRO A 85 -5.60 7.44 -10.77
CA PRO A 85 -6.00 6.08 -10.40
C PRO A 85 -5.18 5.52 -9.22
N PHE A 86 -5.83 4.72 -8.38
CA PHE A 86 -5.27 4.02 -7.21
C PHE A 86 -5.72 2.55 -7.22
N PHE A 87 -4.87 1.66 -6.71
CA PHE A 87 -5.20 0.24 -6.61
C PHE A 87 -4.84 -0.32 -5.24
N VAL A 88 -5.74 -1.13 -4.71
CA VAL A 88 -5.50 -2.03 -3.57
C VAL A 88 -5.92 -3.44 -3.94
N GLY A 89 -5.25 -4.44 -3.36
CA GLY A 89 -5.69 -5.83 -3.45
C GLY A 89 -7.00 -6.04 -2.69
N TRP A 90 -7.03 -5.72 -1.41
CA TRP A 90 -8.16 -5.94 -0.49
C TRP A 90 -8.62 -4.66 0.21
N GLY A 91 -7.72 -3.69 0.36
CA GLY A 91 -7.97 -2.39 0.99
C GLY A 91 -7.94 -2.43 2.51
N CYS A 92 -8.59 -3.41 3.14
CA CYS A 92 -8.70 -3.52 4.60
C CYS A 92 -7.37 -3.76 5.33
N ASN A 93 -6.29 -4.06 4.62
CA ASN A 93 -4.95 -4.25 5.18
C ASN A 93 -4.07 -3.01 5.03
N VAL A 94 -4.63 -1.92 4.50
CA VAL A 94 -3.92 -0.66 4.29
C VAL A 94 -4.29 0.33 5.39
N PHE A 95 -3.28 0.80 6.11
CA PHE A 95 -3.40 1.71 7.25
C PHE A 95 -2.61 2.96 6.94
N ILE A 96 -3.32 4.08 6.81
CA ILE A 96 -2.72 5.37 6.48
C ILE A 96 -2.92 6.31 7.66
N GLY A 97 -1.84 6.94 8.11
CA GLY A 97 -1.81 7.97 9.13
C GLY A 97 -2.36 9.32 8.66
N ASP A 98 -2.03 10.38 9.38
CA ASP A 98 -2.50 11.73 9.14
C ASP A 98 -1.59 12.49 8.16
N ASN A 99 -2.14 13.43 7.40
CA ASN A 99 -1.42 14.34 6.48
C ASN A 99 -0.61 13.61 5.39
N VAL A 100 -1.12 12.49 4.88
CA VAL A 100 -0.46 11.70 3.82
C VAL A 100 -0.91 12.17 2.44
N TYR A 101 0.03 12.22 1.49
CA TYR A 101 -0.26 12.51 0.10
C TYR A 101 0.20 11.37 -0.82
N ILE A 102 -0.73 10.73 -1.51
CA ILE A 102 -0.47 9.68 -2.51
C ILE A 102 -0.77 10.26 -3.90
N ASN A 103 0.28 10.43 -4.69
CA ASN A 103 0.21 11.14 -5.96
C ASN A 103 -0.26 10.24 -7.12
N ARG A 104 -0.78 10.86 -8.18
CA ARG A 104 -1.13 10.23 -9.46
C ARG A 104 -0.08 10.53 -10.50
N ASP A 105 0.17 9.57 -11.39
CA ASP A 105 0.90 9.88 -12.62
C ASP A 105 -0.03 10.59 -13.61
N LEU A 106 0.52 11.56 -14.35
CA LEU A 106 -0.19 12.24 -15.43
C LEU A 106 0.05 11.54 -16.79
N MET A 107 1.00 10.61 -16.87
CA MET A 107 1.28 9.79 -18.06
C MET A 107 0.28 8.62 -18.19
N GLY A 108 -0.96 8.95 -18.57
CA GLY A 108 -1.99 8.00 -18.99
C GLY A 108 -2.69 7.24 -17.86
N LYS A 109 -3.74 6.48 -18.21
CA LYS A 109 -4.56 5.68 -17.27
C LYS A 109 -3.82 4.48 -16.63
N THR A 110 -2.55 4.30 -16.96
CA THR A 110 -1.78 3.08 -16.71
C THR A 110 -0.85 3.18 -15.50
N CYS A 111 -0.51 4.39 -15.05
CA CYS A 111 0.44 4.59 -13.95
C CYS A 111 -0.31 5.03 -12.68
N ARG A 112 -0.67 4.03 -11.87
CA ARG A 112 -1.35 4.18 -10.56
C ARG A 112 -0.43 3.79 -9.42
N VAL A 113 -0.61 4.39 -8.25
CA VAL A 113 -0.04 3.81 -7.03
C VAL A 113 -0.78 2.51 -6.74
N SER A 114 -0.03 1.42 -6.54
CA SER A 114 -0.57 0.07 -6.37
C SER A 114 -0.10 -0.53 -5.05
N LEU A 115 -1.05 -0.90 -4.20
CA LEU A 115 -0.79 -1.60 -2.93
C LEU A 115 -1.33 -3.03 -3.03
N TYR A 116 -0.45 -4.01 -3.19
CA TYR A 116 -0.79 -5.43 -3.11
C TYR A 116 -0.71 -5.86 -1.65
N ASP A 117 -1.80 -5.68 -0.94
CA ASP A 117 -1.96 -5.79 0.51
C ASP A 117 -2.45 -7.20 0.92
N ASN A 118 -1.71 -8.24 0.52
CA ASN A 118 -1.91 -9.61 1.01
C ASN A 118 -1.49 -9.79 2.48
N ALA A 119 -0.64 -8.90 2.99
CA ALA A 119 -0.41 -8.62 4.41
C ALA A 119 -0.55 -7.10 4.64
N LEU A 120 -0.27 -6.63 5.86
CA LEU A 120 -0.36 -5.21 6.20
C LEU A 120 0.50 -4.33 5.29
N VAL A 121 -0.06 -3.17 4.96
CA VAL A 121 0.67 -2.00 4.51
C VAL A 121 0.39 -0.86 5.48
N GLN A 122 1.38 -0.49 6.29
CA GLN A 122 1.30 0.64 7.19
C GLN A 122 2.07 1.82 6.61
N ILE A 123 1.40 2.97 6.52
CA ILE A 123 1.94 4.25 6.10
C ILE A 123 1.70 5.23 7.25
N GLY A 124 2.76 5.73 7.86
CA GLY A 124 2.74 6.68 8.97
C GLY A 124 2.24 8.07 8.57
N ASP A 125 2.47 9.04 9.44
CA ASP A 125 2.01 10.41 9.24
C ASP A 125 2.93 11.19 8.31
N ARG A 126 2.40 12.18 7.61
CA ARG A 126 3.18 13.13 6.78
C ARG A 126 4.02 12.46 5.68
N VAL A 127 3.65 11.24 5.29
CA VAL A 127 4.33 10.51 4.21
C VAL A 127 3.90 11.06 2.84
N LEU A 128 4.88 11.27 1.97
CA LEU A 128 4.66 11.65 0.57
C LEU A 128 4.98 10.47 -0.34
N VAL A 129 4.00 10.03 -1.13
CA VAL A 129 4.14 8.91 -2.08
C VAL A 129 4.05 9.44 -3.50
N GLY A 130 5.14 9.26 -4.25
CA GLY A 130 5.25 9.65 -5.64
C GLY A 130 4.35 8.83 -6.58
N PRO A 131 4.18 9.30 -7.82
CA PRO A 131 3.36 8.60 -8.81
C PRO A 131 3.93 7.24 -9.18
N GLY A 132 3.06 6.26 -9.44
CA GLY A 132 3.45 4.93 -9.94
C GLY A 132 4.20 4.05 -8.94
N VAL A 133 4.18 4.37 -7.64
CA VAL A 133 4.76 3.54 -6.59
C VAL A 133 4.00 2.20 -6.50
N CYS A 134 4.76 1.12 -6.32
CA CYS A 134 4.25 -0.23 -6.11
C CYS A 134 4.69 -0.74 -4.73
N ILE A 135 3.74 -1.13 -3.89
CA ILE A 135 4.00 -1.75 -2.59
C ILE A 135 3.46 -3.16 -2.64
N CYS A 136 4.34 -4.17 -2.51
CA CYS A 136 3.98 -5.56 -2.72
C CYS A 136 4.31 -6.40 -1.50
N THR A 137 3.29 -6.70 -0.69
CA THR A 137 3.45 -7.54 0.52
C THR A 137 3.49 -9.02 0.20
N GLY A 138 2.89 -9.45 -0.90
CA GLY A 138 2.86 -10.85 -1.33
C GLY A 138 4.05 -11.20 -2.21
N THR A 139 4.56 -12.42 -2.06
CA THR A 139 5.58 -13.00 -2.93
C THR A 139 5.38 -14.51 -3.05
N HIS A 140 6.21 -15.16 -3.88
CA HIS A 140 6.20 -16.61 -4.07
C HIS A 140 7.60 -17.19 -3.88
N GLN A 141 7.67 -18.48 -3.54
CA GLN A 141 8.93 -19.23 -3.46
C GLN A 141 9.79 -19.06 -4.70
N VAL A 142 11.04 -18.60 -4.60
CA VAL A 142 11.87 -18.25 -5.78
C VAL A 142 12.12 -19.44 -6.72
N ALA A 143 12.32 -20.64 -6.17
CA ALA A 143 12.56 -21.84 -6.94
C ALA A 143 11.27 -22.34 -7.61
N SER A 144 11.29 -22.54 -8.93
CA SER A 144 10.13 -22.97 -9.71
C SER A 144 9.55 -24.30 -9.25
N ARG A 145 10.39 -25.20 -8.73
CA ARG A 145 9.97 -26.50 -8.20
C ARG A 145 8.97 -26.39 -7.04
N ASP A 146 9.02 -25.26 -6.32
CA ASP A 146 8.20 -24.97 -5.14
C ASP A 146 6.96 -24.12 -5.50
N ARG A 147 6.74 -23.84 -6.79
CA ARG A 147 5.60 -23.08 -7.36
C ARG A 147 4.89 -23.80 -8.52
N LYS A 148 4.87 -25.14 -8.51
CA LYS A 148 4.35 -25.94 -9.64
C LYS A 148 2.83 -25.85 -9.85
N GLU A 149 2.09 -25.40 -8.85
CA GLU A 149 0.66 -25.14 -8.95
C GLU A 149 0.40 -23.63 -9.08
N ALA A 150 -0.70 -23.24 -9.73
CA ALA A 150 -1.09 -21.83 -9.86
C ALA A 150 -1.36 -21.16 -8.49
N SER A 151 -1.68 -21.95 -7.47
CA SER A 151 -1.81 -21.60 -6.05
C SER A 151 -0.50 -21.74 -5.26
N GLY A 152 0.61 -22.07 -5.93
CA GLY A 152 1.87 -22.46 -5.32
C GLY A 152 2.30 -21.50 -4.22
N THR A 153 2.86 -22.06 -3.14
CA THR A 153 3.09 -21.41 -1.83
C THR A 153 3.41 -19.93 -1.94
N SER A 154 2.36 -19.11 -1.85
CA SER A 154 2.48 -17.67 -1.69
C SER A 154 2.56 -17.37 -0.21
N PHE A 155 3.37 -16.37 0.13
CA PHE A 155 3.43 -15.86 1.49
C PHE A 155 3.45 -14.34 1.41
N ALA A 156 2.99 -13.69 2.46
CA ALA A 156 2.99 -12.25 2.53
C ALA A 156 3.67 -11.78 3.82
N ARG A 157 4.47 -10.74 3.71
CA ARG A 157 5.13 -10.10 4.85
C ARG A 157 4.76 -8.62 4.88
N PRO A 158 4.53 -8.06 6.07
CA PRO A 158 4.05 -6.71 6.19
C PRO A 158 5.09 -5.69 5.73
N ILE A 159 4.61 -4.54 5.27
CA ILE A 159 5.44 -3.40 4.91
C ILE A 159 5.07 -2.24 5.81
N ILE A 160 6.09 -1.61 6.38
CA ILE A 160 5.95 -0.46 7.28
C ILE A 160 6.73 0.71 6.69
N ILE A 161 6.04 1.82 6.46
CA ILE A 161 6.63 3.10 6.10
C ILE A 161 6.33 4.05 7.24
N GLU A 162 7.34 4.43 7.99
CA GLU A 162 7.18 5.34 9.12
C GLU A 162 6.92 6.78 8.68
N SER A 163 6.59 7.62 9.66
CA SER A 163 6.25 9.02 9.42
C SER A 163 7.37 9.81 8.74
N ASP A 164 7.00 10.90 8.08
CA ASP A 164 7.92 11.86 7.45
C ASP A 164 8.74 11.29 6.28
N CYS A 165 8.43 10.09 5.79
CA CYS A 165 9.11 9.51 4.65
C CYS A 165 8.68 10.15 3.32
N TRP A 166 9.61 10.23 2.37
CA TRP A 166 9.31 10.53 0.97
C TRP A 166 9.66 9.37 0.06
N ILE A 167 8.65 8.80 -0.59
CA ILE A 167 8.80 7.71 -1.55
C ILE A 167 8.74 8.29 -2.96
N GLY A 168 9.86 8.25 -3.68
CA GLY A 168 9.98 8.77 -5.03
C GLY A 168 9.08 8.08 -6.05
N ALA A 169 8.93 8.71 -7.21
CA ALA A 169 8.13 8.16 -8.30
C ALA A 169 8.62 6.76 -8.72
N ARG A 170 7.70 5.84 -9.03
CA ARG A 170 8.00 4.50 -9.59
C ARG A 170 8.91 3.64 -8.70
N VAL A 171 8.92 3.89 -7.39
CA VAL A 171 9.58 3.00 -6.42
C VAL A 171 8.77 1.71 -6.27
N THR A 172 9.46 0.58 -6.19
CA THR A 172 8.88 -0.71 -5.78
C THR A 172 9.38 -1.09 -4.39
N ILE A 173 8.48 -1.37 -3.46
CA ILE A 173 8.79 -1.84 -2.10
C ILE A 173 8.34 -3.29 -1.98
N LEU A 174 9.28 -4.19 -1.65
CA LEU A 174 9.03 -5.63 -1.55
C LEU A 174 8.61 -6.04 -0.13
N ASP A 175 8.15 -7.28 -0.04
CA ASP A 175 7.55 -7.87 1.15
C ASP A 175 8.49 -7.85 2.36
N GLY A 176 7.97 -7.46 3.52
CA GLY A 176 8.72 -7.47 4.78
C GLY A 176 9.59 -6.24 5.04
N VAL A 177 9.61 -5.26 4.15
CA VAL A 177 10.45 -4.05 4.30
C VAL A 177 9.88 -3.07 5.33
N HIS A 178 10.75 -2.58 6.19
CA HIS A 178 10.53 -1.44 7.08
C HIS A 178 11.37 -0.24 6.64
N ILE A 179 10.72 0.89 6.36
CA ILE A 179 11.35 2.18 6.06
C ILE A 179 11.20 3.09 7.29
N GLY A 180 12.33 3.39 7.94
CA GLY A 180 12.39 4.21 9.14
C GLY A 180 12.10 5.69 8.88
N ALA A 181 11.63 6.38 9.92
CA ALA A 181 11.09 7.74 9.84
C ALA A 181 12.05 8.74 9.17
N GLY A 182 11.48 9.71 8.44
CA GLY A 182 12.23 10.77 7.76
C GLY A 182 13.09 10.32 6.58
N SER A 183 12.99 9.06 6.16
CA SER A 183 13.81 8.54 5.07
C SER A 183 13.26 8.91 3.70
N THR A 184 14.16 9.04 2.72
CA THR A 184 13.81 9.24 1.31
C THR A 184 14.23 8.04 0.47
N VAL A 185 13.32 7.57 -0.38
CA VAL A 185 13.63 6.58 -1.42
C VAL A 185 13.58 7.28 -2.77
N ALA A 186 14.73 7.35 -3.45
CA ALA A 186 14.85 7.98 -4.76
C ALA A 186 13.97 7.30 -5.81
N ALA A 187 13.53 8.06 -6.81
CA ALA A 187 12.66 7.57 -7.87
C ALA A 187 13.26 6.36 -8.62
N GLY A 188 12.39 5.42 -9.00
CA GLY A 188 12.74 4.19 -9.73
C GLY A 188 13.45 3.12 -8.91
N ALA A 189 13.62 3.30 -7.60
CA ALA A 189 14.31 2.32 -6.77
C ALA A 189 13.49 1.05 -6.52
N VAL A 190 14.17 -0.08 -6.29
CA VAL A 190 13.56 -1.34 -5.84
C VAL A 190 14.08 -1.67 -4.45
N VAL A 191 13.26 -1.47 -3.43
CA VAL A 191 13.60 -1.65 -2.03
C VAL A 191 13.38 -3.11 -1.64
N THR A 192 14.46 -3.80 -1.33
CA THR A 192 14.48 -5.25 -1.03
C THR A 192 14.88 -5.58 0.41
N HIS A 193 15.18 -4.57 1.22
CA HIS A 193 15.60 -4.69 2.61
C HIS A 193 15.20 -3.42 3.37
N ASP A 194 15.27 -3.47 4.69
CA ASP A 194 14.95 -2.33 5.56
C ASP A 194 15.84 -1.11 5.28
N ILE A 195 15.29 0.06 5.60
CA ILE A 195 15.95 1.35 5.52
C ILE A 195 15.91 1.98 6.92
N GLY A 196 17.07 2.30 7.47
CA GLY A 196 17.17 3.02 8.74
C GLY A 196 16.63 4.46 8.64
N PRO A 197 16.24 5.08 9.76
CA PRO A 197 15.66 6.43 9.77
C PRO A 197 16.63 7.48 9.22
N GLY A 198 16.08 8.58 8.67
CA GLY A 198 16.86 9.71 8.17
C GLY A 198 17.85 9.34 7.07
N CYS A 199 17.54 8.36 6.23
CA CYS A 199 18.44 7.92 5.17
C CYS A 199 17.89 8.19 3.77
N LEU A 200 18.79 8.44 2.82
CA LEU A 200 18.50 8.44 1.39
C LEU A 200 18.97 7.13 0.78
N PHE A 201 18.05 6.40 0.15
CA PHE A 201 18.32 5.18 -0.62
C PHE A 201 17.91 5.34 -2.09
N GLY A 202 18.56 4.63 -2.99
CA GLY A 202 18.19 4.61 -4.41
C GLY A 202 18.84 3.48 -5.22
N GLY A 203 18.31 3.20 -6.41
CA GLY A 203 18.83 2.17 -7.32
C GLY A 203 18.04 0.87 -7.34
N VAL A 204 18.49 -0.07 -8.17
CA VAL A 204 17.88 -1.41 -8.36
C VAL A 204 18.96 -2.48 -8.22
N PRO A 205 19.03 -3.20 -7.07
CA PRO A 205 18.30 -2.94 -5.82
C PRO A 205 18.71 -1.62 -5.17
N ALA A 206 17.85 -1.08 -4.30
CA ALA A 206 18.08 0.17 -3.59
C ALA A 206 19.27 0.03 -2.66
N LYS A 207 20.19 0.99 -2.69
CA LYS A 207 21.38 1.06 -1.84
C LYS A 207 21.40 2.37 -1.09
N PHE A 208 22.04 2.36 0.07
CA PHE A 208 22.33 3.56 0.83
C PHE A 208 23.11 4.56 -0.04
N ILE A 209 22.68 5.82 -0.05
CA ILE A 209 23.36 6.92 -0.72
C ILE A 209 24.02 7.82 0.31
N ARG A 210 23.24 8.31 1.28
CA ARG A 210 23.71 9.16 2.38
C ARG A 210 22.67 9.27 3.50
N THR A 211 23.06 9.83 4.63
CA THR A 211 22.13 10.33 5.67
C THR A 211 21.52 11.67 5.26
N LEU A 212 20.34 11.95 5.80
CA LEU A 212 19.59 13.18 5.72
C LEU A 212 19.66 13.84 7.10
N ASP A 213 20.36 14.96 7.18
CA ASP A 213 20.56 15.73 8.41
C ASP A 213 19.31 16.53 8.80
#